data_AF-A0A5P9HXY1-F1
#
_entry.id   AF-A0A5P9HXY1-F1
#
_cell.length_a   1.000
_cell.length_b   1.000
_cell.length_c   1.000
_cell.angle_alpha   90.00
_cell.angle_beta   90.00
_cell.angle_gamma   90.00
#
_symmetry.space_group_name_H-M   'P 1'
#
loop_
_entity.id
_entity.type
_entity.pdbx_description
1 polymer ?
#
loop_
_entity_poly.entity_id
_entity_poly.type
_entity_poly.pdbx_seq_one_letter_code
_entity_poly.pdbx_strand_id
1 'polypeptide(L)' 'MWGIIIAIVITIAIILIDGRKIWKNRKKNKMEFSIFYLTLSAGFLLWVAYSLDYEITTPLDGIKLVLEPLSKKLLNF' A
#
# COMPACT_ATOMS: atom_id res chain seq x y z
N MET A 1 -1.28 -9.20 -15.76
CA MET A 1 0.13 -9.68 -15.71
C MET A 1 1.14 -8.56 -15.91
N TRP A 2 1.00 -7.69 -16.92
CA TRP A 2 1.93 -6.56 -17.15
C TRP A 2 2.06 -5.59 -15.96
N GLY A 3 0.97 -5.31 -15.22
CA GLY A 3 1.02 -4.46 -14.02
C GLY A 3 1.93 -5.01 -12.91
N ILE A 4 1.92 -6.32 -12.69
CA ILE A 4 2.80 -7.00 -11.72
C ILE A 4 4.27 -6.90 -12.15
N ILE A 5 4.56 -7.06 -13.44
CA ILE A 5 5.92 -6.94 -13.98
C ILE A 5 6.43 -5.52 -13.77
N ILE A 6 5.62 -4.50 -14.07
CA ILE A 6 5.97 -3.09 -13.86
C ILE A 6 6.22 -2.81 -12.38
N ALA A 7 5.37 -3.33 -11.49
CA ALA A 7 5.53 -3.20 -10.04
C ALA A 7 6.88 -3.76 -9.58
N ILE A 8 7.25 -4.96 -10.03
CA ILE A 8 8.54 -5.60 -9.70
C ILE A 8 9.72 -4.74 -10.19
N VAL A 9 9.67 -4.27 -11.43
CA VAL A 9 10.76 -3.45 -12.01
C VAL A 9 10.97 -2.16 -11.21
N ILE A 10 9.89 -1.50 -10.83
CA ILE A 10 9.96 -0.25 -10.05
C ILE A 10 10.43 -0.51 -8.62
N THR A 11 9.95 -1.56 -7.97
CA THR A 11 10.44 -1.95 -6.63
C THR A 11 11.95 -2.24 -6.65
N ILE A 12 12.44 -2.94 -7.67
CA ILE A 12 13.88 -3.20 -7.84
C ILE A 12 14.65 -1.89 -8.06
N ALA A 13 14.14 -0.98 -8.89
CA ALA A 13 14.78 0.32 -9.12
C ALA A 13 14.91 1.14 -7.82
N ILE A 14 13.85 1.17 -6.99
CA ILE A 14 13.85 1.86 -5.69
C ILE A 14 14.89 1.23 -4.75
N ILE A 15 14.98 -0.09 -4.69
CA ILE A 15 15.98 -0.80 -3.86
C ILE A 15 17.40 -0.50 -4.34
N LEU A 16 17.63 -0.40 -5.65
CA LEU A 16 18.96 -0.09 -6.19
C LEU A 16 19.43 1.33 -5.88
N ILE A 17 18.52 2.31 -5.92
CA ILE A 17 18.83 3.71 -5.65
C ILE A 17 18.97 3.95 -4.13
N ASP A 18 17.92 3.68 -3.37
CA ASP A 18 17.85 4.03 -1.95
C ASP A 18 18.28 2.87 -1.04
N GLY A 19 17.97 1.65 -1.43
CA GLY A 19 18.27 0.47 -0.62
C GLY A 19 19.77 0.30 -0.35
N ARG A 20 20.65 0.65 -1.29
CA ARG A 20 22.11 0.57 -1.09
C ARG A 20 22.61 1.55 -0.01
N LYS A 21 22.04 2.75 0.06
CA LYS A 21 22.37 3.78 1.06
C LYS A 21 21.86 3.38 2.44
N ILE A 22 20.61 2.93 2.51
CA ILE A 22 19.96 2.54 3.77
C ILE A 22 20.60 1.24 4.32
N TRP A 23 20.95 0.28 3.45
CA TRP A 23 21.60 -0.97 3.86
C TRP A 23 22.97 -0.74 4.49
N LYS A 24 23.79 0.20 3.97
CA LYS A 24 25.08 0.57 4.58
C LYS A 24 24.91 1.11 6.00
N ASN A 25 23.84 1.86 6.25
CA ASN A 25 23.55 2.46 7.55
C ASN A 25 22.62 1.61 8.45
N ARG A 26 22.26 0.39 8.03
CA ARG A 26 21.26 -0.46 8.73
C ARG A 26 21.55 -0.71 10.20
N LYS A 27 22.83 -0.79 10.58
CA LYS A 27 23.22 -1.05 11.98
C LYS A 27 23.01 0.16 12.88
N LYS A 28 23.12 1.37 12.32
CA LYS A 28 22.97 2.64 13.05
C LYS A 28 21.52 3.13 13.03
N ASN A 29 20.83 2.99 11.90
CA ASN A 29 19.47 3.49 11.68
C ASN A 29 18.48 2.34 11.40
N LYS A 30 18.30 1.44 12.37
CA LYS A 30 17.38 0.30 12.25
C LYS A 30 15.92 0.73 12.01
N MET A 31 15.51 1.84 12.63
CA MET A 31 14.14 2.35 12.51
C MET A 31 13.86 2.87 11.09
N GLU A 32 14.77 3.65 10.50
CA GLU A 32 14.64 4.13 9.11
C GLU A 32 14.59 2.95 8.13
N PHE A 33 15.44 1.94 8.32
CA PHE A 33 15.42 0.74 7.49
C PHE A 33 14.08 -0.02 7.61
N SER A 34 13.54 -0.14 8.82
CA SER A 34 12.26 -0.81 9.05
C SER A 34 11.10 -0.05 8.44
N ILE A 35 11.08 1.29 8.55
CA ILE A 35 10.06 2.14 7.94
C ILE A 35 10.14 2.05 6.41
N PHE A 36 11.34 2.16 5.84
CA PHE A 36 11.54 2.01 4.40
C PHE A 36 11.02 0.65 3.90
N TYR A 37 11.39 -0.43 4.58
CA TYR A 37 10.95 -1.78 4.21
C TYR A 37 9.43 -1.94 4.31
N LEU A 38 8.82 -1.45 5.39
CA LEU A 38 7.37 -1.51 5.60
C LEU A 38 6.61 -0.74 4.52
N THR A 39 7.02 0.51 4.24
CA THR A 39 6.37 1.34 3.23
C THR A 39 6.53 0.76 1.83
N LEU A 40 7.71 0.26 1.50
CA LEU A 40 7.98 -0.39 0.22
C LEU A 40 7.12 -1.66 0.04
N SER A 41 7.03 -2.48 1.09
CA SER A 41 6.24 -3.72 1.07
C SER A 41 4.74 -3.43 0.98
N ALA A 42 4.24 -2.45 1.74
CA ALA A 42 2.83 -2.05 1.71
C ALA A 42 2.44 -1.49 0.33
N GLY A 43 3.27 -0.63 -0.25
CA GLY A 43 3.04 -0.08 -1.59
C GLY A 43 3.04 -1.18 -2.67
N PHE A 44 3.98 -2.13 -2.59
CA PHE A 44 4.03 -3.26 -3.51
C PHE A 44 2.78 -4.14 -3.40
N LEU A 45 2.35 -4.49 -2.18
CA LEU A 45 1.15 -5.29 -1.94
C LEU A 45 -0.12 -4.60 -2.45
N LEU A 46 -0.27 -3.30 -2.19
CA LEU A 46 -1.39 -2.50 -2.72
C LEU A 46 -1.41 -2.51 -4.25
N TRP A 47 -0.25 -2.35 -4.89
CA TRP A 47 -0.18 -2.37 -6.34
C TRP A 47 -0.48 -3.76 -6.92
N VAL A 48 0.04 -4.82 -6.32
CA VAL A 48 -0.25 -6.19 -6.75
C VAL A 48 -1.75 -6.48 -6.60
N ALA A 49 -2.36 -6.12 -5.47
CA ALA A 49 -3.79 -6.28 -5.25
C ALA A 49 -4.63 -5.50 -6.27
N TYR A 50 -4.25 -4.25 -6.56
CA TYR A 50 -4.88 -3.46 -7.63
C TYR A 50 -4.72 -4.11 -9.01
N SER A 51 -3.52 -4.62 -9.33
CA SER A 51 -3.26 -5.26 -10.63
C SER A 51 -3.95 -6.61 -10.81
N LEU A 52 -4.47 -7.21 -9.75
CA LEU A 52 -5.22 -8.47 -9.77
C LEU A 52 -6.74 -8.22 -9.80
N ASP A 53 -7.20 -6.97 -9.95
CA ASP A 53 -8.59 -6.57 -9.75
C ASP A 53 -9.17 -7.12 -8.43
N TYR A 54 -8.31 -7.25 -7.41
CA TYR A 54 -8.78 -7.61 -6.09
C TYR A 54 -9.53 -6.39 -5.55
N GLU A 55 -10.80 -6.56 -5.20
CA GLU A 55 -11.59 -5.51 -4.54
C GLU A 55 -10.97 -5.25 -3.15
N ILE A 56 -9.99 -4.35 -3.11
CA ILE A 56 -9.45 -3.82 -1.88
C ILE A 56 -10.58 -3.00 -1.27
N THR A 57 -11.19 -3.50 -0.20
CA THR A 57 -12.16 -2.74 0.59
C THR A 57 -11.50 -1.42 0.98
N THR A 58 -11.98 -0.35 0.36
CA THR A 58 -11.41 0.96 0.60
C THR A 58 -11.85 1.42 2.00
N PRO A 59 -11.10 2.32 2.66
CA PRO A 59 -11.59 2.98 3.88
C PRO A 59 -12.96 3.64 3.65
N LEU A 60 -13.25 4.04 2.42
CA LEU A 60 -14.52 4.59 1.99
C LEU A 60 -15.67 3.56 2.04
N ASP A 61 -15.40 2.28 1.78
CA ASP A 61 -16.39 1.20 1.92
C ASP A 61 -16.73 0.95 3.40
N GLY A 62 -15.73 1.08 4.28
CA GLY A 62 -15.95 1.08 5.73
C GLY A 62 -16.83 2.26 6.17
N ILE A 63 -16.61 3.44 5.59
CA ILE A 63 -17.43 4.64 5.85
C ILE A 63 -18.86 4.45 5.30
N LYS A 64 -19.02 3.85 4.10
CA LYS A 64 -20.35 3.51 3.53
C LYS A 64 -21.14 2.56 4.43
N LEU A 65 -20.50 1.56 5.02
CA LEU A 65 -21.13 0.62 5.97
C LEU A 65 -21.79 1.34 7.17
N VAL A 66 -21.19 2.43 7.62
CA VAL A 66 -21.73 3.25 8.72
C VAL A 66 -22.76 4.28 8.22
N LEU A 67 -22.54 4.85 7.03
CA LEU A 67 -23.40 5.90 6.45
C LEU A 67 -24.69 5.36 5.81
N GLU A 68 -24.69 4.17 5.20
CA GLU A 68 -25.89 3.56 4.61
C GLU A 68 -27.06 3.43 5.58
N PRO A 69 -26.89 2.89 6.81
CA PRO A 69 -27.99 2.80 7.76
C PRO A 69 -28.44 4.17 8.29
N LEU A 70 -27.55 5.17 8.34
CA LEU A 70 -27.90 6.54 8.73
C LEU A 70 -28.69 7.26 7.61
N SER A 71 -28.27 7.11 6.36
CA SER A 71 -28.95 7.61 5.16
C SER A 71 -30.37 7.05 5.05
N LYS A 72 -30.53 5.72 5.21
CA LYS A 72 -31.86 5.08 5.20
C LYS A 72 -32.77 5.55 6.33
N LYS A 73 -32.22 5.94 7.48
CA LYS A 73 -33.00 6.54 8.58
C LYS A 73 -33.39 7.99 8.31
N LEU A 74 -32.56 8.74 7.59
CA LEU A 74 -32.80 10.15 7.24
C LEU A 74 -33.77 10.30 6.05
N LEU A 75 -33.77 9.37 5.10
CA LEU A 75 -34.68 9.35 3.94
C LEU A 75 -36.08 8.81 4.27
N ASN A 76 -36.26 8.16 5.42
CA ASN A 76 -37.55 7.66 5.92
C ASN A 76 -38.22 8.61 6.94
N PHE A 77 -37.76 9.85 7.03
CA PHE A 77 -38.33 10.92 7.85
C PHE A 77 -38.85 12.03 6.93
#